data_AF-A0A441YZB6-F1
#
_entry.id   AF-A0A441YZB6-F1
#
_cell.length_a   1.000
_cell.length_b   1.000
_cell.length_c   1.000
_cell.angle_alpha   90.00
_cell.angle_beta   90.00
_cell.angle_gamma   90.00
#
_symmetry.space_group_name_H-M   'P 1'
#
loop_
_entity.id
_entity.type
_entity.pdbx_description
1 polymer ?
#
loop_
_entity_poly.entity_id
_entity_poly.type
_entity_poly.pdbx_seq_one_letter_code
_entity_poly.pdbx_strand_id
1 'polypeptide(L)' 'AEPNFRKALELQPDQPQVMNYLGYSWVDMNMNLKEGLAMIQKAVDLRPNDGYIVDSLGWAYFRMGRFDDA' A
#
# COMPACT_ATOMS: atom_id res chain seq x y z
N ALA A 1 14.54 4.14 3.22
CA ALA A 1 13.29 4.37 3.99
C ALA A 1 12.62 3.05 4.41
N GLU A 2 12.62 2.02 3.56
CA GLU A 2 12.03 0.69 3.86
C GLU A 2 12.35 0.12 5.27
N PRO A 3 13.61 0.10 5.76
CA PRO A 3 13.90 -0.46 7.09
C PRO A 3 13.14 0.24 8.23
N ASN A 4 12.96 1.57 8.13
CA ASN A 4 12.25 2.35 9.12
C ASN A 4 10.73 2.07 9.07
N PHE A 5 10.16 1.90 7.87
CA PHE A 5 8.75 1.56 7.73
C PHE A 5 8.45 0.14 8.19
N ARG A 6 9.32 -0.84 7.89
CA ARG A 6 9.22 -2.19 8.46
C ARG A 6 9.27 -2.15 9.98
N LYS A 7 10.21 -1.38 10.55
CA LYS A 7 10.29 -1.25 12.01
C LYS A 7 9.05 -0.60 12.62
N ALA A 8 8.48 0.40 11.94
CA ALA A 8 7.24 1.02 12.36
C ALA A 8 6.06 0.01 12.34
N LEU A 9 5.99 -0.88 11.34
CA LEU A 9 4.98 -1.94 11.29
C LEU A 9 5.22 -3.06 12.32
N GLU A 10 6.46 -3.32 12.73
CA GLU A 10 6.72 -4.23 13.86
C GLU A 10 6.16 -3.67 15.18
N LEU A 11 6.30 -2.36 15.38
CA LEU A 11 5.83 -1.68 16.60
C LEU A 11 4.31 -1.45 16.57
N GLN A 12 3.77 -1.13 15.40
CA GLN A 12 2.35 -0.88 15.20
C GLN A 12 1.88 -1.51 13.87
N PRO A 13 1.46 -2.78 13.91
CA PRO A 13 1.15 -3.57 12.72
C PRO A 13 -0.03 -3.08 11.89
N ASP A 14 -0.86 -2.20 12.44
CA ASP A 14 -2.11 -1.70 11.84
C ASP A 14 -2.07 -0.18 11.63
N GLN A 15 -0.95 0.34 11.11
CA GLN A 15 -0.81 1.75 10.73
C GLN A 15 -1.07 1.96 9.24
N PRO A 16 -2.26 2.48 8.84
CA PRO A 16 -2.67 2.57 7.43
C PRO A 16 -1.72 3.43 6.60
N GLN A 17 -1.24 4.54 7.15
CA GLN A 17 -0.30 5.41 6.43
C GLN A 17 1.03 4.72 6.15
N VAL A 18 1.56 3.98 7.13
CA VAL A 18 2.84 3.28 6.97
C VAL A 18 2.71 2.15 5.95
N MET A 19 1.61 1.38 6.02
CA MET A 19 1.28 0.36 5.02
C MET A 19 1.16 0.97 3.63
N ASN A 20 0.43 2.08 3.51
CA ASN A 20 0.22 2.75 2.23
C ASN A 20 1.54 3.23 1.63
N TYR A 21 2.36 3.95 2.41
CA TYR A 21 3.65 4.47 1.92
C TYR A 21 4.61 3.36 1.52
N LEU A 22 4.74 2.29 2.32
CA LEU A 22 5.63 1.19 2.00
C LEU A 22 5.12 0.40 0.78
N GLY A 23 3.84 0.05 0.77
CA GLY A 23 3.22 -0.69 -0.33
C GLY A 23 3.27 0.09 -1.64
N TYR A 24 2.93 1.39 -1.60
CA TYR A 24 3.01 2.27 -2.76
C TYR A 24 4.45 2.34 -3.28
N SER A 25 5.44 2.51 -2.41
CA SER A 25 6.85 2.59 -2.83
C SER A 25 7.31 1.30 -3.54
N TRP A 26 6.91 0.14 -3.03
CA TRP A 26 7.23 -1.15 -3.65
C TRP A 26 6.57 -1.31 -5.01
N VAL A 27 5.26 -1.07 -5.09
CA VAL A 27 4.50 -1.06 -6.34
C VAL A 27 5.14 -0.10 -7.36
N ASP A 28 5.49 1.11 -6.92
CA ASP A 28 6.05 2.13 -7.78
C ASP A 28 7.45 1.76 -8.31
N MET A 29 8.24 1.06 -7.50
CA MET A 29 9.55 0.52 -7.89
C MET A 29 9.46 -0.80 -8.65
N ASN A 30 8.26 -1.32 -8.92
CA ASN A 30 8.03 -2.64 -9.52
C ASN A 30 8.65 -3.80 -8.71
N MET A 31 8.65 -3.66 -7.39
CA MET A 31 9.19 -4.63 -6.42
C MET A 31 8.08 -5.12 -5.50
N ASN A 32 8.17 -6.36 -5.00
CA ASN A 32 7.24 -6.90 -3.99
C ASN A 32 5.76 -6.61 -4.30
N LEU A 33 5.35 -6.70 -5.57
CA LEU A 33 4.06 -6.16 -6.04
C LEU A 33 2.86 -6.75 -5.28
N LYS A 34 2.90 -8.06 -4.99
CA LYS A 34 1.82 -8.76 -4.29
C LYS A 34 1.71 -8.28 -2.85
N GLU A 35 2.83 -8.20 -2.13
CA GLU A 35 2.89 -7.73 -0.76
C GLU A 35 2.55 -6.24 -0.67
N GLY A 36 3.04 -5.43 -1.60
CA GLY A 36 2.75 -4.00 -1.68
C GLY A 36 1.26 -3.74 -1.89
N LEU A 37 0.64 -4.45 -2.83
CA LEU A 37 -0.81 -4.39 -3.04
C LEU A 37 -1.58 -4.84 -1.78
N ALA A 38 -1.18 -5.94 -1.14
CA ALA A 38 -1.84 -6.42 0.07
C ALA A 38 -1.76 -5.41 1.22
N MET A 39 -0.63 -4.70 1.36
CA MET A 39 -0.49 -3.63 2.35
C MET A 39 -1.42 -2.45 2.05
N ILE A 40 -1.49 -2.00 0.78
CA ILE A 40 -2.36 -0.89 0.39
C ILE A 40 -3.84 -1.27 0.57
N GLN A 41 -4.23 -2.50 0.19
CA GLN A 41 -5.59 -2.99 0.40
C GLN A 41 -5.98 -2.97 1.89
N LYS A 42 -5.10 -3.49 2.76
CA LYS A 42 -5.33 -3.43 4.21
C LYS A 42 -5.40 -1.98 4.73
N ALA A 43 -4.62 -1.07 4.16
CA ALA A 43 -4.69 0.34 4.51
C ALA A 43 -6.04 0.97 4.12
N VAL A 44 -6.59 0.62 2.95
CA VAL A 44 -7.94 1.01 2.52
C VAL A 44 -8.99 0.42 3.45
N ASP A 45 -8.89 -0.85 3.80
CA ASP A 45 -9.86 -1.50 4.70
C ASP A 45 -9.92 -0.81 6.08
N LEU A 46 -8.77 -0.34 6.58
CA LEU A 46 -8.69 0.41 7.84
C LEU A 46 -9.14 1.88 7.71
N ARG A 47 -9.04 2.48 6.52
CA ARG A 47 -9.42 3.88 6.24
C ARG A 47 -10.07 4.04 4.86
N PRO A 48 -11.30 3.53 4.66
CA PRO A 48 -11.93 3.51 3.34
C PRO A 48 -12.30 4.91 2.81
N ASN A 49 -12.40 5.89 3.71
CA ASN A 49 -12.74 7.28 3.35
C ASN A 49 -11.50 8.18 3.15
N ASP A 50 -10.29 7.62 3.26
CA ASP A 50 -9.05 8.35 3.03
C ASP A 50 -8.69 8.29 1.54
N GLY A 51 -9.11 9.33 0.80
CA GLY A 51 -8.95 9.39 -0.65
C GLY A 51 -7.50 9.22 -1.15
N TYR A 52 -6.51 9.58 -0.32
CA TYR A 52 -5.10 9.39 -0.66
C TYR A 52 -4.70 7.90 -0.67
N ILE A 53 -5.24 7.11 0.27
CA ILE A 53 -4.97 5.66 0.35
C ILE A 53 -5.76 4.93 -0.74
N VAL A 54 -6.99 5.37 -1.01
CA VAL A 54 -7.80 4.82 -2.11
C VAL A 54 -7.14 5.09 -3.47
N ASP A 55 -6.61 6.28 -3.71
CA ASP A 55 -5.84 6.61 -4.92
C ASP A 55 -4.60 5.72 -5.07
N SER A 56 -3.89 5.47 -3.97
CA SER A 56 -2.73 4.57 -3.95
C SER A 56 -3.11 3.13 -4.34
N LEU A 57 -4.32 2.67 -3.99
CA LEU A 57 -4.84 1.35 -4.39
C LEU A 57 -5.12 1.30 -5.89
N GLY A 58 -5.79 2.30 -6.44
CA GLY A 58 -6.02 2.43 -7.88
C GLY A 58 -4.72 2.47 -8.67
N TRP A 59 -3.71 3.21 -8.19
CA TRP A 59 -2.37 3.22 -8.77
C TRP A 59 -1.73 1.84 -8.77
N ALA A 60 -1.86 1.09 -7.68
CA ALA A 60 -1.31 -0.26 -7.60
C ALA A 60 -1.96 -1.23 -8.59
N TYR A 61 -3.28 -1.18 -8.74
CA TYR A 61 -3.97 -1.96 -9.75
C TYR A 61 -3.56 -1.58 -11.17
N PHE A 62 -3.46 -0.29 -11.47
CA PHE A 62 -2.97 0.21 -12.76
C PHE A 62 -1.56 -0.31 -13.07
N ARG A 63 -0.62 -0.19 -12.12
CA ARG A 63 0.77 -0.65 -12.27
C ARG A 63 0.91 -2.15 -12.49
N MET A 64 -0.04 -2.92 -11.98
CA MET A 64 -0.10 -4.38 -12.15
C MET A 64 -0.91 -4.81 -13.39
N GLY A 65 -1.45 -3.87 -14.18
CA GLY A 65 -2.30 -4.17 -15.34
C GLY A 65 -3.67 -4.74 -14.98
N ARG A 66 -4.12 -4.56 -13.73
CA ARG A 66 -5.38 -5.07 -13.18
C ARG A 66 -6.47 -4.00 -13.25
N PHE A 67 -6.82 -3.57 -14.47
CA PHE A 67 -7.69 -2.40 -14.66
C PHE A 67 -9.12 -2.59 -14.17
N ASP A 68 -9.63 -3.83 -14.16
CA ASP A 68 -10.98 -4.12 -13.66
C ASP A 68 -11.11 -3.97 -12.14
N ASP A 69 -9.97 -3.95 -11.42
CA ASP A 69 -9.91 -3.80 -9.97
C ASP A 69 -9.63 -2.36 -9.52
N ALA A 70 -9.28 -1.45 -10.44
CA ALA A 70 -8.92 -0.05 -10.18
C ALA A 70 -10.16 0.85 -10.09
#